data_AF-A0A2G4IPE8-F1
#
_entry.id   AF-A0A2G4IPE8-F1
#
_cell.length_a   1.000
_cell.length_b   1.000
_cell.length_c   1.000
_cell.angle_alpha   90.00
_cell.angle_beta   90.00
_cell.angle_gamma   90.00
#
_symmetry.space_group_name_H-M   'P 1'
#
loop_
_entity.id
_entity.type
_entity.pdbx_description
1 polymer ?
#
loop_
_entity_poly.entity_id
_entity_poly.type
_entity_poly.pdbx_seq_one_letter_code
_entity_poly.pdbx_strand_id
1 'polypeptide(L)'
;MVVVTAYLKFIVLGMLLLEANSTLAKAQSSSVQTAQAQSTRELQASLEAAKRQAAQGNGLDAAYELVGIIDAAQTGKLPDVSQDAVRTLNGVLQRSAQTALLSNLEDAQDILDQFIDLSFFARTSNVSSADASLQSSLRTVFPKMTGDLRLALVKPIANPGQWIITLTNLSMLAELEAAASLVMLDDIAASIRQSYDFEAVRLENLAQTLTDEAQRTKTLADLSEAKKIRAEQVNDALKNNVTNVAAEMAKPGQSPPKDEVSTEADSDMSDVSLACVEIGMIAPPSMTSNWDGLQDVLSKLEDECALSGRVPTESRCVAKDVSFVYREATNDKMERLSFVYQGTPEERTMLENCKSDCLSPTQLASTPVLFKNTAMRRILTCSPAPGSARAQD
;
A
#
# COMPACT_ATOMS: atom_id res chain seq x y z
N MET A 1 -49.55 32.77 -61.94
CA MET A 1 -50.11 32.44 -60.61
C MET A 1 -49.48 31.21 -59.94
N VAL A 2 -48.99 30.20 -60.68
CA VAL A 2 -48.41 28.97 -60.09
C VAL A 2 -47.03 29.17 -59.42
N VAL A 3 -46.24 30.17 -59.83
CA VAL A 3 -44.88 30.42 -59.31
C VAL A 3 -44.87 31.07 -57.91
N VAL A 4 -45.91 31.86 -57.57
CA VAL A 4 -46.01 32.55 -56.27
C VAL A 4 -46.33 31.56 -55.14
N THR A 5 -47.09 30.50 -55.43
CA THR A 5 -47.46 29.47 -54.46
C THR A 5 -46.29 28.55 -54.07
N ALA A 6 -45.31 28.39 -54.95
CA ALA A 6 -44.11 27.60 -54.66
C ALA A 6 -43.16 28.35 -53.71
N TYR A 7 -42.95 29.66 -53.93
CA TYR A 7 -42.08 30.48 -53.09
C TYR A 7 -42.60 30.65 -51.65
N LEU A 8 -43.92 30.76 -51.46
CA LEU A 8 -44.51 30.87 -50.13
C LEU A 8 -44.30 29.60 -49.28
N LYS A 9 -44.33 28.42 -49.92
CA LYS A 9 -44.11 27.14 -49.25
C LYS A 9 -42.67 26.99 -48.75
N PHE A 10 -41.68 27.47 -49.50
CA PHE A 10 -40.27 27.43 -49.07
C PHE A 10 -39.97 28.41 -47.93
N ILE A 11 -40.61 29.58 -47.90
CA ILE A 11 -40.46 30.55 -46.80
C ILE A 11 -41.07 30.01 -45.50
N VAL A 12 -42.27 29.42 -45.58
CA VAL A 12 -42.94 28.82 -44.40
C VAL A 12 -42.15 27.60 -43.90
N LEU A 13 -41.62 26.77 -44.79
CA LEU A 13 -40.78 25.63 -44.41
C LEU A 13 -39.45 26.09 -43.78
N GLY A 14 -38.85 27.18 -44.27
CA GLY A 14 -37.65 27.79 -43.71
C GLY A 14 -37.86 28.36 -42.30
N MET A 15 -38.99 29.02 -42.04
CA MET A 15 -39.32 29.54 -40.70
C MET A 15 -39.59 28.40 -39.70
N LEU A 16 -40.31 27.34 -40.13
CA LEU A 16 -40.56 26.17 -39.29
C LEU A 16 -39.27 25.42 -38.91
N LEU A 17 -38.31 25.32 -39.84
CA LEU A 17 -36.99 24.73 -39.55
C LEU A 17 -36.15 25.60 -38.60
N LEU A 18 -36.28 26.93 -38.65
CA LEU A 18 -35.59 27.84 -37.72
C LEU A 18 -36.14 27.73 -36.29
N GLU A 19 -37.48 27.66 -36.15
CA GLU A 19 -38.14 27.49 -34.85
C GLU A 19 -37.84 26.11 -34.23
N ALA A 20 -37.83 25.05 -35.05
CA ALA A 20 -37.46 23.70 -34.62
C ALA A 20 -36.00 23.61 -34.11
N ASN A 21 -35.07 24.28 -34.78
CA ASN A 21 -33.67 24.34 -34.32
C ASN A 21 -33.51 25.16 -33.02
N SER A 22 -34.29 26.23 -32.85
CA SER A 22 -34.25 27.05 -31.62
C SER A 22 -34.81 26.32 -30.39
N THR A 23 -35.80 25.44 -30.59
CA THR A 23 -36.40 24.62 -29.52
C THR A 23 -35.53 23.44 -29.15
N LEU A 24 -34.85 22.82 -30.12
CA LEU A 24 -33.88 21.75 -29.87
C LEU A 24 -32.64 22.26 -29.10
N ALA A 25 -32.12 23.45 -29.46
CA ALA A 25 -31.03 24.09 -28.73
C ALA A 25 -31.41 24.44 -27.28
N LYS A 26 -32.66 24.91 -27.06
CA LYS A 26 -33.18 25.17 -25.70
C LYS A 26 -33.34 23.89 -24.88
N ALA A 27 -33.84 22.81 -25.48
CA ALA A 27 -33.99 21.51 -24.83
C ALA A 27 -32.63 20.87 -24.48
N GLN A 28 -31.62 21.02 -25.33
CA GLN A 28 -30.25 20.59 -25.01
C GLN A 28 -29.62 21.46 -23.92
N SER A 29 -29.88 22.77 -23.90
CA SER A 29 -29.37 23.63 -22.83
C SER A 29 -29.99 23.32 -21.47
N SER A 30 -31.27 22.94 -21.40
CA SER A 30 -31.93 22.59 -20.14
C SER A 30 -31.52 21.22 -19.61
N SER A 31 -31.27 20.23 -20.47
CA SER A 31 -30.77 18.92 -20.04
C SER A 31 -29.34 19.00 -19.53
N VAL A 32 -28.47 19.77 -20.20
CA VAL A 32 -27.09 20.01 -19.74
C VAL A 32 -27.07 20.77 -18.41
N GLN A 33 -27.90 21.81 -18.25
CA GLN A 33 -28.01 22.54 -16.98
C GLN A 33 -28.52 21.65 -15.83
N THR A 34 -29.49 20.78 -16.10
CA THR A 34 -30.03 19.86 -15.08
C THR A 34 -28.98 18.82 -14.67
N ALA A 35 -28.25 18.25 -15.63
CA ALA A 35 -27.17 17.30 -15.36
C ALA A 35 -26.02 17.95 -14.56
N GLN A 36 -25.63 19.19 -14.90
CA GLN A 36 -24.60 19.92 -14.17
C GLN A 36 -25.04 20.27 -12.74
N ALA A 37 -26.30 20.65 -12.56
CA ALA A 37 -26.87 20.91 -11.23
C ALA A 37 -26.92 19.65 -10.37
N GLN A 38 -27.26 18.49 -10.96
CA GLN A 38 -27.25 17.21 -10.26
C GLN A 38 -25.83 16.80 -9.85
N SER A 39 -24.87 16.86 -10.76
CA SER A 39 -23.45 16.57 -10.47
C SER A 39 -22.89 17.47 -9.36
N THR A 40 -23.26 18.75 -9.36
CA THR A 40 -22.86 19.70 -8.29
C THR A 40 -23.41 19.27 -6.92
N ARG A 41 -24.68 18.86 -6.85
CA ARG A 41 -25.31 18.40 -5.59
C ARG A 41 -24.70 17.10 -5.10
N GLU A 42 -24.44 16.15 -5.99
CA GLU A 42 -23.79 14.88 -5.65
C GLU A 42 -22.39 15.13 -5.08
N LEU A 43 -21.61 16.00 -5.72
CA LEU A 43 -20.27 16.34 -5.25
C LEU A 43 -20.29 17.06 -3.89
N GLN A 44 -21.26 17.95 -3.66
CA GLN A 44 -21.48 18.57 -2.35
C GLN A 44 -21.85 17.55 -1.28
N ALA A 45 -22.71 16.58 -1.60
CA ALA A 45 -23.08 15.52 -0.67
C ALA A 45 -21.87 14.63 -0.30
N SER A 46 -21.02 14.29 -1.28
CA SER A 46 -19.76 13.59 -1.05
C SER A 46 -18.80 14.39 -0.17
N LEU A 47 -18.69 15.71 -0.39
CA LEU A 47 -17.89 16.59 0.47
C LEU A 47 -18.39 16.59 1.92
N GLU A 48 -19.70 16.68 2.15
CA GLU A 48 -20.27 16.64 3.50
C GLU A 48 -20.13 15.25 4.15
N ALA A 49 -20.11 14.17 3.37
CA ALA A 49 -19.79 12.83 3.89
C ALA A 49 -18.30 12.74 4.30
N ALA A 50 -17.39 13.18 3.42
CA ALA A 50 -15.95 13.18 3.69
C ALA A 50 -15.59 14.06 4.90
N LYS A 51 -16.24 15.23 5.07
CA LYS A 51 -16.11 16.06 6.27
C LYS A 51 -16.53 15.35 7.55
N ARG A 52 -17.64 14.61 7.52
CA ARG A 52 -18.11 13.84 8.68
C ARG A 52 -17.15 12.72 9.02
N GLN A 53 -16.63 11.99 8.04
CA GLN A 53 -15.61 10.97 8.24
C GLN A 53 -14.31 11.59 8.79
N ALA A 54 -13.85 12.71 8.21
CA ALA A 54 -12.70 13.47 8.68
C ALA A 54 -12.84 13.94 10.14
N ALA A 55 -14.05 14.22 10.61
CA ALA A 55 -14.31 14.61 11.99
C ALA A 55 -14.31 13.42 12.97
N GLN A 56 -14.48 12.19 12.49
CA GLN A 56 -14.60 10.98 13.32
C GLN A 56 -13.25 10.30 13.62
N GLY A 57 -12.19 10.64 12.90
CA GLY A 57 -10.89 9.97 13.05
C GLY A 57 -9.69 10.81 12.65
N ASN A 58 -8.50 10.26 12.93
CA ASN A 58 -7.21 10.83 12.56
C ASN A 58 -6.55 10.09 11.38
N GLY A 59 -7.22 9.07 10.82
CA GLY A 59 -6.76 8.34 9.65
C GLY A 59 -6.87 9.16 8.35
N LEU A 60 -6.16 8.72 7.31
CA LEU A 60 -6.11 9.40 6.02
C LEU A 60 -7.18 8.94 5.02
N ASP A 61 -8.08 8.02 5.40
CA ASP A 61 -9.17 7.55 4.51
C ASP A 61 -9.98 8.70 3.90
N ALA A 62 -10.37 9.67 4.75
CA ALA A 62 -11.11 10.84 4.28
C ALA A 62 -10.27 11.75 3.36
N ALA A 63 -8.95 11.70 3.49
CA ALA A 63 -8.04 12.50 2.67
C ALA A 63 -8.02 12.02 1.21
N TYR A 64 -8.04 10.70 0.97
CA TYR A 64 -8.16 10.13 -0.39
C TYR A 64 -9.44 10.59 -1.09
N GLU A 65 -10.57 10.50 -0.41
CA GLU A 65 -11.87 10.95 -0.92
C GLU A 65 -11.86 12.47 -1.21
N LEU A 66 -11.26 13.26 -0.32
CA LEU A 66 -11.15 14.71 -0.51
C LEU A 66 -10.30 15.06 -1.73
N VAL A 67 -9.20 14.34 -2.00
CA VAL A 67 -8.39 14.56 -3.22
C VAL A 67 -9.22 14.28 -4.48
N GLY A 68 -9.99 13.18 -4.51
CA GLY A 68 -10.90 12.88 -5.62
C GLY A 68 -11.99 13.94 -5.81
N ILE A 69 -12.56 14.45 -4.70
CA ILE A 69 -13.54 15.54 -4.74
C ILE A 69 -12.93 16.84 -5.28
N ILE A 70 -11.69 17.16 -4.90
CA ILE A 70 -10.99 18.35 -5.40
C ILE A 70 -10.79 18.26 -6.91
N ASP A 71 -10.32 17.12 -7.42
CA ASP A 71 -10.15 16.88 -8.86
C ASP A 71 -11.47 17.01 -9.62
N ALA A 72 -12.52 16.32 -9.17
CA ALA A 72 -13.84 16.38 -9.76
C ALA A 72 -14.42 17.82 -9.74
N ALA A 73 -14.21 18.56 -8.64
CA ALA A 73 -14.64 19.95 -8.52
C ALA A 73 -13.88 20.87 -9.48
N GLN A 74 -12.58 20.67 -9.66
CA GLN A 74 -11.77 21.45 -10.61
C GLN A 74 -12.21 21.20 -12.05
N THR A 75 -12.41 19.92 -12.42
CA THR A 75 -12.92 19.52 -13.73
C THR A 75 -14.33 20.09 -13.98
N GLY A 76 -15.20 20.05 -12.97
CA GLY A 76 -16.55 20.61 -13.01
C GLY A 76 -16.62 22.14 -12.93
N LYS A 77 -15.48 22.83 -12.75
CA LYS A 77 -15.38 24.29 -12.54
C LYS A 77 -16.23 24.77 -11.35
N LEU A 78 -16.15 24.05 -10.24
CA LEU A 78 -16.85 24.30 -8.98
C LEU A 78 -15.86 24.81 -7.90
N PRO A 79 -15.40 26.07 -7.99
CA PRO A 79 -14.31 26.58 -7.14
C PRO A 79 -14.65 26.55 -5.66
N ASP A 80 -15.90 26.79 -5.27
CA ASP A 80 -16.31 26.79 -3.86
C ASP A 80 -16.18 25.40 -3.23
N VAL A 81 -16.60 24.35 -3.96
CA VAL A 81 -16.49 22.95 -3.51
C VAL A 81 -15.03 22.54 -3.43
N SER A 82 -14.23 22.90 -4.45
CA SER A 82 -12.80 22.62 -4.48
C SER A 82 -12.07 23.27 -3.30
N GLN A 83 -12.31 24.56 -3.04
CA GLN A 83 -11.67 25.28 -1.93
C GLN A 83 -12.06 24.73 -0.56
N ASP A 84 -13.32 24.34 -0.39
CA ASP A 84 -13.78 23.79 0.89
C ASP A 84 -13.27 22.36 1.14
N ALA A 85 -13.15 21.56 0.08
CA ALA A 85 -12.49 20.27 0.11
C ALA A 85 -10.99 20.41 0.46
N VAL A 86 -10.27 21.36 -0.16
CA VAL A 86 -8.87 21.67 0.18
C VAL A 86 -8.73 22.08 1.65
N ARG A 87 -9.59 22.97 2.15
CA ARG A 87 -9.55 23.38 3.57
C ARG A 87 -9.76 22.20 4.51
N THR A 88 -10.70 21.32 4.17
CA THR A 88 -10.98 20.10 4.95
C THR A 88 -9.78 19.15 4.91
N LEU A 89 -9.21 18.93 3.73
CA LEU A 89 -8.02 18.10 3.52
C LEU A 89 -6.87 18.59 4.41
N ASN A 90 -6.56 19.89 4.36
CA ASN A 90 -5.49 20.48 5.17
C ASN A 90 -5.68 20.20 6.67
N GLY A 91 -6.92 20.28 7.16
CA GLY A 91 -7.26 19.95 8.53
C GLY A 91 -6.99 18.47 8.87
N VAL A 92 -7.32 17.54 7.97
CA VAL A 92 -7.02 16.10 8.14
C VAL A 92 -5.51 15.88 8.15
N LEU A 93 -4.80 16.36 7.13
CA LEU A 93 -3.35 16.19 7.00
C LEU A 93 -2.59 16.77 8.19
N GLN A 94 -3.02 17.90 8.75
CA GLN A 94 -2.41 18.49 9.94
C GLN A 94 -2.64 17.61 11.18
N ARG A 95 -3.85 17.07 11.37
CA ARG A 95 -4.15 16.18 12.52
C ARG A 95 -3.38 14.87 12.40
N SER A 96 -3.36 14.23 11.23
CA SER A 96 -2.62 12.99 11.00
C SER A 96 -1.12 13.19 11.20
N ALA A 97 -0.56 14.31 10.73
CA ALA A 97 0.84 14.65 11.02
C ALA A 97 1.07 14.82 12.53
N GLN A 98 0.19 15.52 13.24
CA GLN A 98 0.28 15.67 14.69
C GLN A 98 0.16 14.32 15.43
N THR A 99 -0.67 13.41 14.94
CA THR A 99 -0.76 12.03 15.45
C THR A 99 0.58 11.32 15.26
N ALA A 100 1.15 11.32 14.06
CA ALA A 100 2.45 10.70 13.80
C ALA A 100 3.56 11.26 14.71
N LEU A 101 3.55 12.57 15.01
CA LEU A 101 4.51 13.17 15.93
C LEU A 101 4.42 12.65 17.38
N LEU A 102 3.25 12.18 17.80
CA LEU A 102 2.97 11.71 19.16
C LEU A 102 2.96 10.18 19.30
N SER A 103 2.92 9.48 18.17
CA SER A 103 2.88 8.02 18.09
C SER A 103 4.24 7.39 18.36
N ASN A 104 4.25 6.06 18.54
CA ASN A 104 5.48 5.28 18.44
C ASN A 104 5.98 5.25 16.98
N LEU A 105 7.16 4.67 16.76
CA LEU A 105 7.82 4.66 15.46
C LEU A 105 7.03 3.87 14.40
N GLU A 106 6.42 2.75 14.76
CA GLU A 106 5.64 1.89 13.86
C GLU A 106 4.39 2.61 13.38
N ASP A 107 3.58 3.13 14.30
CA ASP A 107 2.38 3.92 13.99
C ASP A 107 2.72 5.20 13.19
N ALA A 108 3.88 5.83 13.45
CA ALA A 108 4.33 7.01 12.70
C ALA A 108 4.75 6.64 11.27
N GLN A 109 5.35 5.47 11.08
CA GLN A 109 5.72 4.94 9.77
C GLN A 109 4.47 4.61 8.95
N ASP A 110 3.47 3.96 9.52
CA ASP A 110 2.20 3.68 8.85
C ASP A 110 1.53 4.96 8.33
N ILE A 111 1.55 6.03 9.13
CA ILE A 111 1.02 7.33 8.72
C ILE A 111 1.87 7.96 7.61
N LEU A 112 3.20 7.85 7.70
CA LEU A 112 4.11 8.36 6.67
C LEU A 112 3.88 7.67 5.33
N ASP A 113 3.75 6.35 5.31
CA ASP A 113 3.50 5.57 4.09
C ASP A 113 2.19 6.02 3.43
N GLN A 114 1.13 6.21 4.22
CA GLN A 114 -0.13 6.77 3.71
C GLN A 114 0.02 8.21 3.17
N PHE A 115 0.87 9.06 3.75
CA PHE A 115 1.14 10.38 3.19
C PHE A 115 1.89 10.31 1.85
N ILE A 116 2.79 9.34 1.68
CA ILE A 116 3.54 9.12 0.45
C ILE A 116 2.57 8.66 -0.64
N ASP A 117 1.76 7.64 -0.37
CA ASP A 117 0.73 7.14 -1.29
C ASP A 117 -0.23 8.25 -1.73
N LEU A 118 -0.70 9.06 -0.77
CA LEU A 118 -1.58 10.18 -1.06
C LEU A 118 -0.89 11.27 -1.90
N SER A 119 0.43 11.46 -1.74
CA SER A 119 1.22 12.38 -2.58
C SER A 119 1.35 11.89 -4.01
N PHE A 120 1.52 10.58 -4.22
CA PHE A 120 1.41 9.97 -5.56
C PHE A 120 0.05 10.27 -6.15
N PHE A 121 -1.03 9.91 -5.44
CA PHE A 121 -2.38 10.10 -5.93
C PHE A 121 -2.69 11.56 -6.29
N ALA A 122 -2.32 12.52 -5.42
CA ALA A 122 -2.54 13.95 -5.67
C ALA A 122 -1.80 14.45 -6.92
N ARG A 123 -0.55 14.01 -7.14
CA ARG A 123 0.25 14.41 -8.31
C ARG A 123 -0.22 13.76 -9.59
N THR A 124 -0.57 12.47 -9.56
CA THR A 124 -1.08 11.76 -10.74
C THR A 124 -2.44 12.29 -11.18
N SER A 125 -3.24 12.79 -10.24
CA SER A 125 -4.52 13.46 -10.50
C SER A 125 -4.38 14.96 -10.76
N ASN A 126 -3.16 15.50 -10.85
CA ASN A 126 -2.87 16.91 -11.10
C ASN A 126 -3.52 17.90 -10.10
N VAL A 127 -3.72 17.49 -8.85
CA VAL A 127 -4.33 18.29 -7.79
C VAL A 127 -3.25 19.07 -7.02
N SER A 128 -2.72 20.12 -7.64
CA SER A 128 -1.60 20.91 -7.10
C SER A 128 -1.83 21.50 -5.70
N SER A 129 -3.07 21.86 -5.37
CA SER A 129 -3.43 22.36 -4.04
C SER A 129 -3.33 21.30 -2.95
N ALA A 130 -3.60 20.02 -3.27
CA ALA A 130 -3.43 18.91 -2.34
C ALA A 130 -1.94 18.59 -2.15
N ASP A 131 -1.15 18.59 -3.24
CA ASP A 131 0.29 18.35 -3.19
C ASP A 131 1.01 19.34 -2.24
N ALA A 132 0.72 20.63 -2.33
CA ALA A 132 1.35 21.64 -1.46
C ALA A 132 1.12 21.36 0.04
N SER A 133 -0.09 20.92 0.40
CA SER A 133 -0.44 20.59 1.79
C SER A 133 0.21 19.28 2.25
N LEU A 134 0.27 18.28 1.37
CA LEU A 134 0.94 17.01 1.64
C LEU A 134 2.43 17.22 1.87
N GLN A 135 3.08 18.00 1.02
CA GLN A 135 4.48 18.39 1.15
C GLN A 135 4.75 19.09 2.49
N SER A 136 3.84 19.97 2.95
CA SER A 136 3.95 20.60 4.27
C SER A 136 3.85 19.60 5.43
N SER A 137 2.93 18.63 5.36
CA SER A 137 2.79 17.59 6.39
C SER A 137 3.98 16.64 6.40
N LEU A 138 4.45 16.18 5.24
CA LEU A 138 5.64 15.34 5.11
C LEU A 138 6.88 16.03 5.70
N ARG A 139 7.08 17.33 5.41
CA ARG A 139 8.17 18.14 6.00
C ARG A 139 8.10 18.26 7.52
N THR A 140 6.95 17.98 8.12
CA THR A 140 6.77 17.94 9.58
C THR A 140 7.10 16.55 10.15
N VAL A 141 6.64 15.48 9.49
CA VAL A 141 6.78 14.10 9.97
C VAL A 141 8.21 13.55 9.79
N PHE A 142 8.82 13.76 8.61
CA PHE A 142 10.15 13.21 8.30
C PHE A 142 11.22 13.59 9.32
N PRO A 143 11.40 14.87 9.73
CA PRO A 143 12.43 15.24 10.71
C PRO A 143 12.24 14.58 12.07
N LYS A 144 11.00 14.39 12.52
CA LYS A 144 10.69 13.73 13.79
C LYS A 144 11.12 12.27 13.76
N MET A 145 10.70 11.52 12.74
CA MET A 145 11.06 10.11 12.59
C MET A 145 12.57 9.93 12.47
N THR A 146 13.23 10.81 11.71
CA THR A 146 14.70 10.85 11.62
C THR A 146 15.32 11.02 13.00
N GLY A 147 14.80 11.95 13.81
CA GLY A 147 15.26 12.18 15.18
C GLY A 147 15.09 10.97 16.09
N ASP A 148 13.92 10.31 16.03
CA ASP A 148 13.62 9.13 16.85
C ASP A 148 14.52 7.94 16.50
N LEU A 149 14.71 7.68 15.20
CA LEU A 149 15.60 6.63 14.71
C LEU A 149 17.05 6.87 15.15
N ARG A 150 17.53 8.12 15.06
CA ARG A 150 18.86 8.47 15.56
C ARG A 150 18.99 8.26 17.07
N LEU A 151 17.96 8.63 17.84
CA LEU A 151 17.94 8.36 19.28
C LEU A 151 17.96 6.86 19.60
N ALA A 152 17.30 6.04 18.77
CA ALA A 152 17.36 4.58 18.89
C ALA A 152 18.76 4.02 18.57
N LEU A 153 19.45 4.59 17.57
CA LEU A 153 20.78 4.16 17.12
C LEU A 153 21.91 4.44 18.13
N VAL A 154 21.81 5.52 18.91
CA VAL A 154 22.86 5.89 19.89
C VAL A 154 22.78 5.11 21.20
N LYS A 155 21.80 4.21 21.36
CA LYS A 155 21.70 3.37 22.56
C LYS A 155 22.93 2.45 22.69
N PRO A 156 23.44 2.22 23.91
CA PRO A 156 24.60 1.34 24.12
C PRO A 156 24.34 -0.09 23.62
N ILE A 157 25.31 -0.64 22.89
CA ILE A 157 25.32 -2.05 22.45
C ILE A 157 26.05 -2.89 23.49
N ALA A 158 25.29 -3.50 24.40
CA ALA A 158 25.75 -4.37 25.47
C ALA A 158 25.83 -5.85 25.07
N ASN A 159 25.13 -6.28 24.02
CA ASN A 159 25.15 -7.68 23.56
C ASN A 159 24.97 -7.82 22.03
N PRO A 160 25.27 -9.00 21.44
CA PRO A 160 25.16 -9.22 20.00
C PRO A 160 23.78 -8.97 19.40
N GLY A 161 22.68 -9.29 20.11
CA GLY A 161 21.31 -9.08 19.60
C GLY A 161 20.98 -7.60 19.38
N GLN A 162 21.60 -6.70 20.13
CA GLN A 162 21.44 -5.26 19.94
C GLN A 162 22.09 -4.74 18.66
N TRP A 163 23.08 -5.43 18.09
CA TRP A 163 23.61 -5.08 16.77
C TRP A 163 22.56 -5.23 15.67
N ILE A 164 21.75 -6.31 15.73
CA ILE A 164 20.68 -6.55 14.75
C ILE A 164 19.67 -5.39 14.81
N ILE A 165 19.17 -5.07 16.00
CA ILE A 165 18.24 -3.95 16.21
C ILE A 165 18.85 -2.62 15.72
N THR A 166 20.14 -2.41 15.96
CA THR A 166 20.84 -1.19 15.52
C THR A 166 20.95 -1.12 14.00
N LEU A 167 21.25 -2.24 13.33
CA LEU A 167 21.27 -2.31 11.88
C LEU A 167 19.87 -2.14 11.28
N THR A 168 18.83 -2.70 11.89
CA THR A 168 17.43 -2.47 11.50
C THR A 168 17.10 -0.98 11.54
N ASN A 169 17.42 -0.28 12.63
CA ASN A 169 17.17 1.18 12.72
C ASN A 169 17.99 1.98 11.69
N LEU A 170 19.18 1.51 11.32
CA LEU A 170 19.99 2.12 10.28
C LEU A 170 19.34 1.93 8.90
N SER A 171 18.81 0.73 8.61
CA SER A 171 18.04 0.46 7.41
C SER A 171 16.75 1.29 7.34
N MET A 172 16.05 1.49 8.46
CA MET A 172 14.89 2.38 8.50
C MET A 172 15.25 3.84 8.16
N LEU A 173 16.45 4.32 8.52
CA LEU A 173 16.92 5.65 8.04
C LEU A 173 17.16 5.67 6.53
N ALA A 174 17.63 4.57 5.94
CA ALA A 174 17.80 4.46 4.49
C ALA A 174 16.44 4.47 3.78
N GLU A 175 15.47 3.71 4.28
CA GLU A 175 14.09 3.71 3.79
C GLU A 175 13.47 5.09 3.89
N LEU A 176 13.72 5.81 4.98
CA LEU A 176 13.24 7.18 5.16
C LEU A 176 13.87 8.16 4.16
N GLU A 177 15.16 8.02 3.83
CA GLU A 177 15.81 8.80 2.76
C GLU A 177 15.21 8.49 1.39
N ALA A 178 14.99 7.21 1.09
CA ALA A 178 14.38 6.77 -0.15
C ALA A 178 12.96 7.33 -0.28
N ALA A 179 12.14 7.21 0.77
CA ALA A 179 10.81 7.78 0.87
C ALA A 179 10.79 9.29 0.63
N ALA A 180 11.69 10.05 1.26
CA ALA A 180 11.80 11.50 1.05
C ALA A 180 12.20 11.83 -0.40
N SER A 181 13.09 11.04 -0.99
CA SER A 181 13.51 11.18 -2.40
C SER A 181 12.35 10.87 -3.35
N LEU A 182 11.55 9.85 -3.03
CA LEU A 182 10.40 9.41 -3.80
C LEU A 182 9.36 10.52 -3.94
N VAL A 183 9.14 11.31 -2.89
CA VAL A 183 8.21 12.46 -2.87
C VAL A 183 8.89 13.81 -3.14
N MET A 184 10.13 13.80 -3.65
CA MET A 184 10.90 14.98 -4.07
C MET A 184 11.16 16.02 -2.97
N LEU A 185 11.39 15.55 -1.75
CA LEU A 185 11.83 16.38 -0.63
C LEU A 185 13.35 16.37 -0.51
N ASP A 186 14.05 16.86 -1.54
CA ASP A 186 15.51 16.76 -1.67
C ASP A 186 16.30 17.29 -0.46
N ASP A 187 15.85 18.38 0.15
CA ASP A 187 16.49 18.97 1.33
C ASP A 187 16.33 18.08 2.58
N ILE A 188 15.18 17.42 2.71
CA ILE A 188 14.91 16.45 3.77
C ILE A 188 15.71 15.17 3.52
N ALA A 189 15.69 14.64 2.29
CA ALA A 189 16.47 13.48 1.89
C ALA A 189 17.97 13.70 2.15
N ALA A 190 18.50 14.89 1.84
CA ALA A 190 19.89 15.25 2.13
C ALA A 190 20.21 15.27 3.64
N SER A 191 19.27 15.74 4.47
CA SER A 191 19.42 15.74 5.94
C SER A 191 19.40 14.31 6.52
N ILE A 192 18.52 13.45 6.00
CA ILE A 192 18.45 12.03 6.39
C ILE A 192 19.73 11.31 5.95
N ARG A 193 20.19 11.54 4.72
CA ARG A 193 21.48 11.05 4.20
C ARG A 193 22.63 11.36 5.14
N GLN A 194 22.78 12.62 5.53
CA GLN A 194 23.84 13.04 6.44
C GLN A 194 23.74 12.31 7.79
N SER A 195 22.52 12.11 8.29
CA SER A 195 22.28 11.38 9.53
C SER A 195 22.66 9.90 9.41
N TYR A 196 22.26 9.24 8.31
CA TYR A 196 22.64 7.87 8.00
C TYR A 196 24.17 7.74 7.93
N ASP A 197 24.83 8.58 7.12
CA ASP A 197 26.27 8.50 6.88
C ASP A 197 27.07 8.68 8.19
N PHE A 198 26.62 9.61 9.04
CA PHE A 198 27.20 9.81 10.37
C PHE A 198 27.07 8.56 11.25
N GLU A 199 25.87 7.97 11.34
CA GLU A 199 25.62 6.78 12.17
C GLU A 199 26.34 5.55 11.61
N ALA A 200 26.39 5.37 10.29
CA ALA A 200 27.10 4.27 9.66
C ALA A 200 28.61 4.31 9.96
N VAL A 201 29.24 5.49 9.90
CA VAL A 201 30.66 5.65 10.29
C VAL A 201 30.86 5.36 11.78
N ARG A 202 29.96 5.83 12.64
CA ARG A 202 30.04 5.55 14.09
C ARG A 202 29.95 4.06 14.37
N LEU A 203 29.02 3.35 13.72
CA LEU A 203 28.84 1.90 13.87
C LEU A 203 30.02 1.12 13.32
N GLU A 204 30.63 1.58 12.23
CA GLU A 204 31.87 1.01 11.69
C GLU A 204 33.02 1.08 12.70
N ASN A 205 33.23 2.26 13.29
CA ASN A 205 34.24 2.45 14.33
C ASN A 205 33.97 1.56 15.55
N LEU A 206 32.70 1.45 15.96
CA LEU A 206 32.32 0.58 17.09
C LEU A 206 32.57 -0.90 16.76
N ALA A 207 32.23 -1.34 15.55
CA ALA A 207 32.47 -2.70 15.10
C ALA A 207 33.97 -3.03 15.08
N GLN A 208 34.84 -2.08 14.70
CA GLN A 208 36.30 -2.26 14.73
C GLN A 208 36.85 -2.47 16.15
N THR A 209 36.17 -1.97 17.20
CA THR A 209 36.59 -2.19 18.60
C THR A 209 36.20 -3.56 19.17
N LEU A 210 35.42 -4.35 18.43
CA LEU A 210 35.03 -5.70 18.86
C LEU A 210 36.29 -6.59 18.97
N THR A 211 36.42 -7.25 20.12
CA THR A 211 37.56 -8.13 20.42
C THR A 211 37.44 -9.48 19.73
N ASP A 212 36.20 -9.97 19.54
CA ASP A 212 35.92 -11.21 18.83
C ASP A 212 36.03 -10.98 17.32
N GLU A 213 36.96 -11.69 16.66
CA GLU A 213 37.26 -11.51 15.25
C GLU A 213 36.13 -11.94 14.33
N ALA A 214 35.44 -13.03 14.67
CA ALA A 214 34.33 -13.54 13.87
C ALA A 214 33.15 -12.57 13.93
N GLN A 215 32.81 -12.08 15.12
CA GLN A 215 31.78 -11.07 15.33
C GLN A 215 32.12 -9.76 14.63
N ARG A 216 33.36 -9.27 14.75
CA ARG A 216 33.82 -8.07 14.05
C ARG A 216 33.65 -8.19 12.54
N THR A 217 34.08 -9.31 11.97
CA THR A 217 33.99 -9.56 10.52
C THR A 217 32.54 -9.58 10.06
N LYS A 218 31.67 -10.29 10.80
CA LYS A 218 30.24 -10.35 10.52
C LYS A 218 29.60 -8.96 10.58
N THR A 219 29.79 -8.21 11.68
CA THR A 219 29.18 -6.88 11.84
C THR A 219 29.64 -5.89 10.77
N LEU A 220 30.91 -5.94 10.35
CA LEU A 220 31.40 -5.10 9.25
C LEU A 220 30.80 -5.50 7.91
N ALA A 221 30.61 -6.80 7.64
CA ALA A 221 29.95 -7.29 6.44
C ALA A 221 28.47 -6.85 6.40
N ASP A 222 27.73 -7.03 7.51
CA ASP A 222 26.33 -6.63 7.62
C ASP A 222 26.17 -5.11 7.41
N LEU A 223 27.08 -4.31 7.97
CA LEU A 223 27.09 -2.85 7.75
C LEU A 223 27.40 -2.47 6.30
N SER A 224 28.31 -3.21 5.64
CA SER A 224 28.61 -3.02 4.23
C SER A 224 27.40 -3.30 3.36
N GLU A 225 26.66 -4.38 3.65
CA GLU A 225 25.43 -4.71 2.92
C GLU A 225 24.35 -3.66 3.17
N ALA A 226 24.18 -3.18 4.41
CA ALA A 226 23.23 -2.09 4.71
C ALA A 226 23.53 -0.81 3.91
N LYS A 227 24.82 -0.44 3.73
CA LYS A 227 25.22 0.70 2.89
C LYS A 227 24.89 0.48 1.42
N LYS A 228 25.06 -0.74 0.91
CA LYS A 228 24.73 -1.12 -0.46
C LYS A 228 23.22 -1.07 -0.71
N ILE A 229 22.42 -1.72 0.16
CA ILE A 229 20.95 -1.72 0.09
C ILE A 229 20.41 -0.29 0.09
N ARG A 230 20.93 0.58 0.96
CA ARG A 230 20.56 2.00 0.95
C ARG A 230 20.77 2.64 -0.42
N ALA A 231 21.93 2.43 -1.03
CA ALA A 231 22.25 3.04 -2.32
C ALA A 231 21.27 2.54 -3.42
N GLU A 232 20.91 1.26 -3.40
CA GLU A 232 19.92 0.67 -4.29
C GLU A 232 18.53 1.29 -4.08
N GLN A 233 18.05 1.32 -2.83
CA GLN A 233 16.75 1.91 -2.46
C GLN A 233 16.63 3.37 -2.88
N VAL A 234 17.66 4.19 -2.60
CA VAL A 234 17.66 5.62 -2.96
C VAL A 234 17.72 5.80 -4.48
N ASN A 235 18.52 5.00 -5.19
CA ASN A 235 18.57 5.07 -6.65
C ASN A 235 17.23 4.69 -7.28
N ASP A 236 16.56 3.67 -6.77
CA ASP A 236 15.26 3.24 -7.27
C ASP A 236 14.18 4.27 -6.94
N ALA A 237 14.20 4.87 -5.75
CA ALA A 237 13.31 5.98 -5.41
C ALA A 237 13.51 7.21 -6.31
N LEU A 238 14.76 7.54 -6.67
CA LEU A 238 15.05 8.65 -7.58
C LEU A 238 14.56 8.38 -9.00
N LYS A 239 14.68 7.14 -9.50
CA LYS A 239 14.14 6.72 -10.80
C LYS A 239 12.61 6.76 -10.80
N ASN A 240 11.99 6.30 -9.71
CA ASN A 240 10.55 6.10 -9.59
C ASN A 240 9.85 7.20 -8.77
N ASN A 241 10.43 8.40 -8.69
CA ASN A 241 9.84 9.50 -7.93
C ASN A 241 8.46 9.89 -8.49
N VAL A 242 7.65 10.53 -7.64
CA VAL A 242 6.27 10.93 -7.94
C VAL A 242 6.11 11.72 -9.25
N THR A 243 7.10 12.52 -9.65
CA THR A 243 7.03 13.30 -10.89
C THR A 243 7.31 12.43 -12.11
N ASN A 244 8.25 11.50 -12.03
CA ASN A 244 8.52 10.56 -13.12
C ASN A 244 7.29 9.67 -13.34
N VAL A 245 6.72 9.12 -12.27
CA VAL A 245 5.50 8.29 -12.35
C VAL A 245 4.31 9.08 -12.89
N ALA A 246 4.09 10.31 -12.41
CA ALA A 246 3.03 11.16 -12.95
C ALA A 246 3.23 11.48 -14.45
N ALA A 247 4.48 11.72 -14.87
CA ALA A 247 4.81 11.98 -16.27
C ALA A 247 4.58 10.74 -17.15
N GLU A 248 4.81 9.54 -16.64
CA GLU A 248 4.51 8.29 -17.35
C GLU A 248 3.01 8.04 -17.46
N MET A 249 2.25 8.24 -16.38
CA MET A 249 0.79 8.09 -16.40
C MET A 249 0.09 9.11 -17.31
N ALA A 250 0.71 10.27 -17.55
CA ALA A 250 0.20 11.28 -18.47
C ALA A 250 0.39 10.93 -19.96
N LYS A 251 1.19 9.91 -20.30
CA LYS A 251 1.43 9.52 -21.70
C LYS A 251 0.21 8.74 -22.25
N PRO A 252 -0.50 9.25 -23.26
CA PRO A 252 -1.68 8.57 -23.80
C PRO A 252 -1.29 7.25 -24.47
N GLY A 253 -1.95 6.15 -24.06
CA GLY A 253 -1.83 4.84 -24.70
C GLY A 253 -0.69 3.95 -24.19
N GLN A 254 0.10 4.40 -23.21
CA GLN A 254 0.99 3.51 -22.46
C GLN A 254 0.26 3.01 -21.21
N SER A 255 0.10 1.69 -21.10
CA SER A 255 -0.16 1.07 -19.80
C SER A 255 0.98 1.44 -18.84
N PRO A 256 0.73 1.54 -17.52
CA PRO A 256 1.80 1.77 -16.55
C PRO A 256 2.96 0.80 -16.82
N PRO A 257 4.22 1.22 -16.60
CA PRO A 257 5.38 0.40 -16.91
C PRO A 257 5.13 -0.99 -16.30
N LYS A 258 5.04 -1.99 -17.16
CA LYS A 258 5.25 -3.36 -16.70
C LYS A 258 6.69 -3.35 -16.26
N ASP A 259 6.95 -3.57 -14.97
CA ASP A 259 8.30 -3.78 -14.49
C ASP A 259 9.00 -4.73 -15.46
N GLU A 260 9.93 -4.19 -16.23
CA GLU A 260 10.92 -4.98 -16.93
C GLU A 260 11.83 -5.51 -15.84
N VAL A 261 11.39 -6.62 -15.23
CA VAL A 261 12.27 -7.58 -14.61
C VAL A 261 13.25 -7.98 -15.70
N SER A 262 14.42 -7.36 -15.69
CA SER A 262 15.53 -7.67 -16.58
C SER A 262 15.79 -9.17 -16.53
N THR A 263 15.50 -9.87 -17.64
CA THR A 263 15.83 -11.30 -17.82
C THR A 263 17.28 -11.51 -18.28
N GLU A 264 18.14 -10.49 -18.15
CA GLU A 264 19.56 -10.59 -18.48
C GLU A 264 20.40 -10.15 -17.27
N ALA A 265 20.33 -10.95 -16.21
CA ALA A 265 21.39 -11.05 -15.22
C ALA A 265 21.60 -12.53 -14.91
N ASP A 266 22.84 -12.97 -15.09
CA ASP A 266 23.29 -14.35 -15.00
C ASP A 266 22.77 -15.10 -13.77
N SER A 267 22.36 -16.34 -14.06
CA SER A 267 22.31 -17.52 -13.20
C SER A 267 23.06 -17.43 -11.86
N ASP A 268 22.39 -17.00 -10.78
CA ASP A 268 22.48 -17.64 -9.44
C ASP A 268 21.41 -17.15 -8.43
N MET A 269 20.23 -16.73 -8.90
CA MET A 269 19.10 -16.36 -8.02
C MET A 269 17.90 -17.25 -8.34
N SER A 270 17.94 -18.49 -7.89
CA SER A 270 16.72 -19.28 -7.71
C SER A 270 15.95 -18.74 -6.51
N ASP A 271 14.64 -18.53 -6.71
CA ASP A 271 13.60 -18.40 -5.67
C ASP A 271 13.36 -17.04 -5.00
N VAL A 272 12.99 -16.02 -5.79
CA VAL A 272 12.06 -14.99 -5.28
C VAL A 272 10.89 -14.84 -6.25
N SER A 273 10.11 -15.91 -6.38
CA SER A 273 8.85 -15.92 -7.13
C SER A 273 7.72 -15.29 -6.30
N LEU A 274 6.92 -14.45 -6.96
CA LEU A 274 5.65 -13.88 -6.49
C LEU A 274 4.58 -14.97 -6.25
N ALA A 275 4.77 -15.81 -5.23
CA ALA A 275 3.89 -16.94 -4.94
C ALA A 275 2.67 -16.50 -4.10
N CYS A 276 1.44 -16.85 -4.54
CA CYS A 276 0.23 -16.80 -3.69
C CYS A 276 0.27 -17.99 -2.69
N VAL A 277 1.18 -17.97 -1.71
CA VAL A 277 1.28 -19.02 -0.69
C VAL A 277 1.17 -18.38 0.69
N GLU A 278 0.18 -18.80 1.47
CA GLU A 278 0.06 -18.41 2.87
C GLU A 278 0.59 -19.52 3.78
N ILE A 279 1.15 -19.15 4.93
CA ILE A 279 1.72 -20.10 5.89
C ILE A 279 0.97 -19.99 7.23
N GLY A 280 0.43 -21.10 7.71
CA GLY A 280 -0.16 -21.25 9.04
C GLY A 280 0.55 -22.32 9.86
N MET A 281 0.31 -22.36 11.17
CA MET A 281 0.93 -23.34 12.07
C MET A 281 -0.11 -24.05 12.91
N ILE A 282 0.06 -25.36 13.09
CA ILE A 282 -0.66 -26.16 14.10
C ILE A 282 0.29 -26.39 15.27
N ALA A 283 -0.06 -25.78 16.41
CA ALA A 283 0.61 -26.03 17.67
C ALA A 283 -0.07 -27.19 18.42
N PRO A 284 0.69 -28.06 19.11
CA PRO A 284 0.10 -29.10 19.94
C PRO A 284 -0.75 -28.50 21.08
N PRO A 285 -1.79 -29.20 21.56
CA PRO A 285 -2.68 -28.68 22.61
C PRO A 285 -1.98 -28.27 23.91
N SER A 286 -0.79 -28.80 24.17
CA SER A 286 0.06 -28.46 25.32
C SER A 286 0.75 -27.09 25.20
N MET A 287 0.90 -26.55 23.98
CA MET A 287 1.53 -25.24 23.72
C MET A 287 0.53 -24.09 23.64
N THR A 288 -0.72 -24.36 23.26
CA THR A 288 -1.76 -23.30 23.12
C THR A 288 -2.23 -22.71 24.45
N SER A 289 -1.86 -23.31 25.58
CA SER A 289 -2.14 -22.82 26.94
C SER A 289 -1.04 -21.91 27.51
N ASN A 290 0.12 -21.78 26.84
CA ASN A 290 1.25 -20.96 27.27
C ASN A 290 1.70 -20.02 26.15
N TRP A 291 1.05 -18.86 26.05
CA TRP A 291 1.28 -17.86 24.99
C TRP A 291 2.71 -17.33 24.94
N ASP A 292 3.38 -17.18 26.09
CA ASP A 292 4.76 -16.65 26.14
C ASP A 292 5.77 -17.63 25.50
N GLY A 293 5.57 -18.94 25.71
CA GLY A 293 6.39 -19.97 25.08
C GLY A 293 6.15 -20.10 23.57
N LEU A 294 4.92 -19.84 23.12
CA LEU A 294 4.56 -19.83 21.71
C LEU A 294 5.23 -18.66 20.97
N GLN A 295 5.37 -17.50 21.62
CA GLN A 295 5.97 -16.32 21.02
C GLN A 295 7.48 -16.45 20.80
N ASP A 296 8.19 -17.11 21.73
CA ASP A 296 9.63 -17.41 21.60
C ASP A 296 9.92 -18.41 20.45
N VAL A 297 8.99 -19.32 20.20
CA VAL A 297 9.05 -20.27 19.08
C VAL A 297 8.72 -19.61 17.74
N LEU A 298 7.70 -18.74 17.70
CA LEU A 298 7.38 -17.95 16.52
C LEU A 298 8.54 -17.03 16.12
N SER A 299 9.23 -16.43 17.08
CA SER A 299 10.40 -15.58 16.85
C SER A 299 11.60 -16.35 16.28
N LYS A 300 11.87 -17.58 16.75
CA LYS A 300 12.95 -18.43 16.18
C LYS A 300 12.67 -18.87 14.73
N LEU A 301 11.41 -19.06 14.38
CA LEU A 301 11.01 -19.37 13.01
C LEU A 301 11.08 -18.17 12.06
N GLU A 302 11.01 -16.93 12.57
CA GLU A 302 11.25 -15.72 11.78
C GLU A 302 12.70 -15.63 11.28
N ASP A 303 13.65 -16.20 12.03
CA ASP A 303 15.05 -16.27 11.63
C ASP A 303 15.30 -17.34 10.53
N GLU A 304 14.45 -18.38 10.44
CA GLU A 304 14.58 -19.47 9.46
C GLU A 304 13.72 -19.27 8.19
N CYS A 305 12.61 -18.54 8.30
CA CYS A 305 11.71 -18.26 7.18
C CYS A 305 11.81 -16.79 6.78
N ALA A 306 12.57 -16.50 5.71
CA ALA A 306 12.58 -15.19 5.08
C ALA A 306 11.13 -14.74 4.79
N LEU A 307 10.70 -13.69 5.49
CA LEU A 307 9.36 -13.13 5.40
C LEU A 307 9.15 -12.51 4.00
N SER A 308 8.51 -13.25 3.09
CA SER A 308 7.71 -12.62 2.05
C SER A 308 6.49 -11.98 2.72
N GLY A 309 6.70 -10.85 3.41
CA GLY A 309 5.68 -10.05 4.08
C GLY A 309 4.72 -9.36 3.10
N ARG A 310 4.26 -10.06 2.07
CA ARG A 310 3.28 -9.54 1.12
C ARG A 310 1.93 -10.16 1.46
N VAL A 311 1.06 -9.35 2.04
CA VAL A 311 -0.39 -9.54 1.88
C VAL A 311 -0.64 -9.54 0.37
N PRO A 312 -1.38 -10.52 -0.21
CA PRO A 312 -1.67 -10.49 -1.63
C PRO A 312 -2.57 -9.30 -1.95
N THR A 313 -1.96 -8.17 -2.32
CA THR A 313 -2.64 -6.95 -2.78
C THR A 313 -2.95 -6.99 -4.27
N GLU A 314 -2.58 -8.04 -4.98
CA GLU A 314 -3.08 -8.28 -6.32
C GLU A 314 -4.45 -8.97 -6.26
N SER A 315 -5.40 -8.43 -7.02
CA SER A 315 -6.73 -8.98 -7.31
C SER A 315 -6.75 -10.46 -7.78
N ARG A 316 -5.57 -11.04 -8.00
CA ARG A 316 -5.31 -12.40 -8.46
C ARG A 316 -5.50 -13.48 -7.37
N CYS A 317 -5.14 -13.21 -6.11
CA CYS A 317 -5.34 -14.18 -5.02
C CYS A 317 -6.68 -13.98 -4.28
N VAL A 318 -7.29 -12.78 -4.36
CA VAL A 318 -8.57 -12.45 -3.69
C VAL A 318 -9.79 -13.15 -4.33
N ALA A 319 -9.68 -13.57 -5.60
CA ALA A 319 -10.82 -14.05 -6.40
C ALA A 319 -10.98 -15.59 -6.44
N LYS A 320 -10.25 -16.37 -5.63
CA LYS A 320 -10.22 -17.84 -5.75
C LYS A 320 -10.20 -18.58 -4.41
N ASP A 321 -10.81 -19.77 -4.38
CA ASP A 321 -10.85 -20.65 -3.20
C ASP A 321 -9.49 -21.31 -2.94
N VAL A 322 -9.24 -21.70 -1.67
CA VAL A 322 -8.09 -22.54 -1.28
C VAL A 322 -8.26 -23.93 -1.90
N SER A 323 -7.28 -24.39 -2.67
CA SER A 323 -7.33 -25.68 -3.37
C SER A 323 -6.93 -26.85 -2.45
N PHE A 324 -5.78 -26.73 -1.78
CA PHE A 324 -5.31 -27.71 -0.80
C PHE A 324 -4.34 -27.07 0.19
N VAL A 325 -4.08 -27.79 1.27
CA VAL A 325 -3.12 -27.38 2.30
C VAL A 325 -2.02 -28.42 2.40
N TYR A 326 -0.78 -27.98 2.19
CA TYR A 326 0.39 -28.81 2.39
C TYR A 326 0.78 -28.83 3.87
N ARG A 327 0.91 -30.01 4.45
CA ARG A 327 1.32 -30.19 5.85
C ARG A 327 2.76 -30.68 5.89
N GLU A 328 3.62 -29.93 6.57
CA GLU A 328 5.00 -30.30 6.82
C GLU A 328 5.25 -30.41 8.32
N ALA A 329 5.81 -31.54 8.77
CA ALA A 329 6.23 -31.69 10.16
C ALA A 329 7.51 -30.89 10.38
N THR A 330 7.50 -29.98 11.36
CA THR A 330 8.70 -29.26 11.78
C THR A 330 9.43 -30.01 12.90
N ASN A 331 10.71 -29.69 13.11
CA ASN A 331 11.55 -30.34 14.13
C ASN A 331 11.02 -30.17 15.57
N ASP A 332 10.16 -29.18 15.82
CA ASP A 332 9.67 -28.80 17.15
C ASP A 332 8.29 -29.36 17.51
N LYS A 333 7.85 -30.45 16.85
CA LYS A 333 6.50 -31.05 17.02
C LYS A 333 5.35 -30.11 16.63
N MET A 334 5.64 -29.05 15.89
CA MET A 334 4.61 -28.24 15.22
C MET A 334 4.46 -28.72 13.78
N GLU A 335 3.30 -28.46 13.20
CA GLU A 335 3.08 -28.70 11.78
C GLU A 335 2.94 -27.35 11.07
N ARG A 336 3.71 -27.15 10.01
CA ARG A 336 3.58 -26.02 9.09
C ARG A 336 2.52 -26.37 8.06
N LEU A 337 1.58 -25.45 7.86
CA LEU A 337 0.56 -25.52 6.81
C LEU A 337 0.90 -24.49 5.75
N SER A 338 0.99 -24.90 4.49
CA SER A 338 1.07 -23.98 3.36
C SER A 338 -0.24 -24.04 2.56
N PHE A 339 -0.93 -22.91 2.46
CA PHE A 339 -2.18 -22.79 1.73
C PHE A 339 -1.90 -22.38 0.29
N VAL A 340 -2.45 -23.14 -0.66
CA VAL A 340 -2.28 -22.90 -2.09
C VAL A 340 -3.64 -22.65 -2.72
N TYR A 341 -3.75 -21.59 -3.50
CA TYR A 341 -5.01 -21.12 -4.10
C TYR A 341 -5.25 -21.76 -5.46
N GLN A 342 -6.53 -21.93 -5.81
CA GLN A 342 -6.90 -22.58 -7.07
C GLN A 342 -6.36 -21.83 -8.30
N GLY A 343 -5.98 -22.54 -9.35
CA GLY A 343 -5.55 -22.01 -10.63
C GLY A 343 -4.31 -21.09 -10.58
N THR A 344 -3.44 -21.23 -9.59
CA THR A 344 -2.12 -20.58 -9.59
C THR A 344 -1.05 -21.53 -10.14
N PRO A 345 0.11 -21.04 -10.62
CA PRO A 345 1.22 -21.91 -11.01
C PRO A 345 1.66 -22.85 -9.88
N GLU A 346 1.62 -22.36 -8.64
CA GLU A 346 1.97 -23.11 -7.43
C GLU A 346 1.01 -24.27 -7.20
N GLU A 347 -0.29 -24.11 -7.49
CA GLU A 347 -1.27 -25.19 -7.44
C GLU A 347 -0.85 -26.35 -8.35
N ARG A 348 -0.45 -26.04 -9.58
CA ARG A 348 -0.05 -27.05 -10.57
C ARG A 348 1.24 -27.76 -10.14
N THR A 349 2.25 -27.00 -9.75
CA THR A 349 3.53 -27.54 -9.29
C THR A 349 3.36 -28.42 -8.05
N MET A 350 2.49 -28.02 -7.12
CA MET A 350 2.22 -28.83 -5.93
C MET A 350 1.32 -30.03 -6.24
N LEU A 351 0.32 -29.95 -7.10
CA LEU A 351 -0.48 -31.11 -7.53
C LEU A 351 0.37 -32.18 -8.23
N GLU A 352 1.43 -31.77 -8.93
CA GLU A 352 2.38 -32.68 -9.59
C GLU A 352 3.34 -33.36 -8.60
N ASN A 353 3.67 -32.71 -7.48
CA ASN A 353 4.69 -33.15 -6.53
C ASN A 353 4.14 -33.71 -5.21
N CYS A 354 2.89 -33.40 -4.86
CA CYS A 354 2.32 -33.75 -3.57
C CYS A 354 1.64 -35.13 -3.59
N LYS A 355 2.02 -36.01 -2.66
CA LYS A 355 1.42 -37.34 -2.45
C LYS A 355 0.50 -37.33 -1.22
N SER A 356 0.70 -38.21 -0.22
CA SER A 356 -0.19 -38.40 0.94
C SER A 356 -0.37 -37.20 1.87
N ASP A 357 0.46 -36.17 1.72
CA ASP A 357 0.65 -35.11 2.72
C ASP A 357 -0.10 -33.81 2.36
N CYS A 358 -0.85 -33.83 1.25
CA CYS A 358 -1.79 -32.77 0.90
C CYS A 358 -3.16 -33.06 1.50
N LEU A 359 -3.65 -32.11 2.32
CA LEU A 359 -4.96 -32.17 2.92
C LEU A 359 -5.96 -31.38 2.09
N SER A 360 -7.14 -31.95 1.88
CA SER A 360 -8.28 -31.17 1.40
C SER A 360 -8.71 -30.17 2.47
N PRO A 361 -9.25 -28.99 2.11
CA PRO A 361 -9.72 -28.01 3.09
C PRO A 361 -10.72 -28.58 4.12
N THR A 362 -11.50 -29.58 3.72
CA THR A 362 -12.45 -30.31 4.58
C THR A 362 -11.80 -31.15 5.68
N GLN A 363 -10.54 -31.58 5.52
CA GLN A 363 -9.79 -32.36 6.52
C GLN A 363 -9.22 -31.51 7.65
N LEU A 364 -9.18 -30.18 7.50
CA LEU A 364 -8.68 -29.23 8.51
C LEU A 364 -9.77 -28.67 9.43
N ALA A 365 -11.05 -28.90 9.12
CA ALA A 365 -12.18 -28.27 9.81
C ALA A 365 -12.28 -28.56 11.32
N SER A 366 -11.56 -29.57 11.84
CA SER A 366 -11.54 -29.95 13.24
C SER A 366 -10.26 -29.53 14.00
N THR A 367 -9.28 -28.93 13.33
CA THR A 367 -7.98 -28.59 13.93
C THR A 367 -7.81 -27.07 14.06
N PRO A 368 -7.55 -26.54 15.27
CA PRO A 368 -7.31 -25.11 15.43
C PRO A 368 -5.98 -24.72 14.77
N VAL A 369 -6.04 -23.85 13.77
CA VAL A 369 -4.88 -23.27 13.08
C VAL A 369 -4.63 -21.86 13.62
N LEU A 370 -3.37 -21.55 13.92
CA LEU A 370 -2.95 -20.23 14.35
C LEU A 370 -2.37 -19.46 13.15
N PHE A 371 -2.87 -18.25 12.94
CA PHE A 371 -2.42 -17.34 11.88
C PHE A 371 -1.70 -16.14 12.51
N LYS A 372 -0.66 -15.64 11.82
CA LYS A 372 0.23 -14.57 12.30
C LYS A 372 -0.47 -13.20 12.46
N ASN A 373 -1.56 -12.93 11.73
CA ASN A 373 -2.26 -11.63 11.78
C ASN A 373 -3.65 -11.76 12.44
N THR A 374 -3.95 -10.92 13.43
CA THR A 374 -5.27 -10.80 14.07
C THR A 374 -6.37 -10.31 13.14
N ALA A 375 -6.05 -9.60 12.05
CA ALA A 375 -6.98 -9.28 10.97
C ALA A 375 -7.40 -10.53 10.17
N MET A 376 -6.53 -11.55 10.09
CA MET A 376 -6.83 -12.82 9.42
C MET A 376 -7.65 -13.80 10.28
N ARG A 377 -7.80 -13.55 11.59
CA ARG A 377 -8.83 -14.24 12.41
C ARG A 377 -10.27 -13.97 11.91
N ARG A 378 -10.47 -13.03 10.97
CA ARG A 378 -11.79 -12.65 10.45
C ARG A 378 -12.19 -13.24 9.09
N ILE A 379 -11.37 -14.08 8.45
CA ILE A 379 -11.83 -14.83 7.25
C ILE A 379 -11.96 -16.31 7.59
N LEU A 380 -12.82 -16.59 8.58
CA LEU A 380 -13.45 -17.89 8.76
C LEU A 380 -14.89 -17.63 9.19
N THR A 381 -15.76 -17.47 8.20
CA THR A 381 -17.20 -17.66 8.37
C THR A 381 -17.68 -18.65 7.32
N CYS A 382 -17.85 -19.91 7.73
CA CYS A 382 -18.66 -20.86 6.99
C CYS A 382 -20.14 -20.59 7.29
N SER A 383 -20.97 -20.42 6.25
CA SER A 383 -22.23 -21.18 6.09
C SER A 383 -22.86 -20.93 4.71
N PRO A 384 -23.39 -21.99 4.08
CA PRO A 384 -24.85 -22.09 3.90
C PRO A 384 -25.36 -23.47 4.41
N ALA A 385 -26.62 -23.72 4.79
CA ALA A 385 -27.88 -22.98 4.83
C ALA A 385 -28.85 -23.74 5.78
N PRO A 386 -30.01 -23.17 6.17
CA PRO A 386 -31.03 -23.90 6.90
C PRO A 386 -31.70 -24.99 6.03
N GLY A 387 -31.51 -26.25 6.42
CA GLY A 387 -32.43 -27.39 6.24
C GLY A 387 -32.70 -27.92 4.83
N SER A 388 -32.14 -29.09 4.49
CA SER A 388 -32.92 -30.21 3.91
C SER A 388 -32.24 -31.58 4.10
N ALA A 389 -32.81 -32.35 5.02
CA ALA A 389 -33.08 -33.80 5.05
C ALA A 389 -32.03 -34.90 4.73
N ARG A 390 -32.10 -35.92 5.60
CA ARG A 390 -31.54 -37.30 5.60
C ARG A 390 -31.86 -38.17 4.38
N ALA A 391 -30.99 -39.16 4.10
CA ALA A 391 -31.21 -40.63 4.06
C ALA A 391 -29.83 -41.33 3.80
N GLN A 392 -29.34 -42.26 4.64
CA GLN A 392 -29.37 -43.74 4.45
C GLN A 392 -29.09 -44.16 2.99
N ASP A 393 -28.06 -44.91 2.64
CA ASP A 393 -27.36 -46.04 3.29
C ASP A 393 -25.82 -45.93 3.30
#